data_AF-A0A093J843-F1
#
_entry.id   AF-A0A093J843-F1
#
_cell.length_a   1.000
_cell.length_b   1.000
_cell.length_c   1.000
_cell.angle_alpha   90.00
_cell.angle_beta   90.00
_cell.angle_gamma   90.00
#
_symmetry.space_group_name_H-M   'P 1'
#
loop_
_entity.id
_entity.type
_entity.pdbx_description
1 polymer ?
#
loop_
_entity_poly.entity_id
_entity_poly.type
_entity_poly.pdbx_seq_one_letter_code
_entity_poly.pdbx_strand_id
1 'polypeptide(L)'
;SRHPTFKCPLCQEANFTRQRLLDHCNNRHLYQIVPVICPICVSLPWADTNQVTRNLVSHLNLRHRFDYGEFVNLQLDEEAQYQNAVQESCHVNF
;
A
#
# COMPACT_ATOMS: atom_id res chain seq x y z
N SER A 1 15.55 6.60 -4.23
CA SER A 1 14.13 6.96 -4.28
C SER A 1 13.65 7.49 -2.94
N ARG A 2 13.05 8.68 -2.89
CA ARG A 2 12.46 9.26 -1.67
C ARG A 2 11.02 8.75 -1.56
N HIS A 3 10.82 7.52 -1.08
CA HIS A 3 9.47 7.01 -0.87
C HIS A 3 8.75 7.85 0.20
N PRO A 4 7.45 8.19 0.00
CA PRO A 4 6.70 8.93 1.01
C PRO A 4 6.62 8.12 2.30
N THR A 5 6.63 8.84 3.42
CA THR A 5 6.38 8.26 4.74
C THR A 5 5.05 8.77 5.29
N PHE A 6 4.40 7.95 6.10
CA PHE A 6 3.05 8.16 6.58
C PHE A 6 3.00 8.15 8.10
N LYS A 7 2.01 8.85 8.64
CA LYS A 7 1.65 8.87 10.05
C LYS A 7 0.41 8.03 10.26
N CYS A 8 0.41 7.16 11.27
CA CYS A 8 -0.77 6.39 11.66
C CYS A 8 -1.83 7.34 12.24
N PRO A 9 -3.03 7.42 11.65
CA PRO A 9 -4.06 8.34 12.14
C PRO A 9 -4.69 7.86 13.47
N LEU A 10 -4.48 6.60 13.86
CA LEU A 10 -5.05 6.00 15.07
C LEU A 10 -4.20 6.25 16.32
N CYS A 11 -2.86 6.10 16.23
CA CYS A 11 -1.94 6.29 17.37
C CYS A 11 -0.91 7.39 17.20
N GLN A 12 -0.90 8.09 16.05
CA GLN A 12 0.00 9.20 15.74
C GLN A 12 1.50 8.83 15.60
N GLU A 13 1.87 7.54 15.67
CA GLU A 13 3.21 7.09 15.28
C GLU A 13 3.49 7.40 13.80
N ALA A 14 4.73 7.74 13.46
CA ALA A 14 5.10 8.31 12.17
C ALA A 14 6.27 7.56 11.50
N ASN A 15 6.69 8.06 10.34
CA ASN A 15 7.81 7.54 9.55
C ASN A 15 7.59 6.12 9.00
N PHE A 16 6.33 5.73 8.80
CA PHE A 16 6.01 4.45 8.19
C PHE A 16 6.08 4.52 6.68
N THR A 17 6.73 3.55 6.04
CA THR A 17 6.45 3.25 4.63
C THR A 17 5.03 2.71 4.50
N ARG A 18 4.49 2.63 3.27
CA ARG A 18 3.17 2.02 3.00
C ARG A 18 3.04 0.64 3.67
N GLN A 19 4.00 -0.24 3.42
CA GLN A 19 3.98 -1.60 3.97
C GLN A 19 4.08 -1.61 5.50
N ARG A 20 4.99 -0.80 6.07
CA ARG A 20 5.14 -0.72 7.53
C ARG A 20 3.89 -0.15 8.22
N LEU A 21 3.16 0.77 7.57
CA LEU A 21 1.89 1.27 8.11
C LEU A 21 0.82 0.17 8.11
N LEU A 22 0.73 -0.62 7.04
CA LEU A 22 -0.17 -1.77 6.97
C LEU A 22 0.14 -2.81 8.05
N ASP A 23 1.41 -3.20 8.18
CA ASP A 23 1.86 -4.15 9.21
C ASP A 23 1.55 -3.61 10.61
N HIS A 24 1.86 -2.34 10.87
CA HIS A 24 1.57 -1.67 12.14
C HIS A 24 0.08 -1.71 12.48
N CYS A 25 -0.78 -1.30 11.55
CA CYS A 25 -2.23 -1.24 11.76
C CYS A 25 -2.83 -2.64 11.98
N ASN A 26 -2.39 -3.66 11.24
CA ASN A 26 -2.82 -5.04 11.45
C ASN A 26 -2.45 -5.57 12.85
N ASN A 27 -1.27 -5.23 13.35
CA ASN A 27 -0.78 -5.75 14.64
C ASN A 27 -1.34 -4.99 15.85
N ARG A 28 -1.61 -3.68 15.72
CA ARG A 28 -1.94 -2.81 16.86
C ARG A 28 -3.40 -2.37 16.90
N HIS A 29 -4.08 -2.33 15.76
CA HIS A 29 -5.37 -1.64 15.62
C HIS A 29 -6.46 -2.50 14.96
N LEU A 30 -6.31 -3.83 14.93
CA LEU A 30 -7.20 -4.77 14.23
C LEU A 30 -8.69 -4.57 14.56
N TYR A 31 -9.00 -4.22 15.81
CA TYR A 31 -10.37 -4.07 16.31
C TYR A 31 -10.81 -2.61 16.48
N GLN A 32 -9.99 -1.64 16.05
CA GLN A 32 -10.35 -0.22 16.14
C GLN A 32 -11.18 0.20 14.92
N ILE A 33 -12.47 0.40 15.13
CA ILE A 33 -13.43 0.86 14.12
C ILE A 33 -13.75 2.32 14.39
N VAL A 34 -12.86 3.21 13.95
CA VAL A 34 -12.96 4.66 14.14
C VAL A 34 -12.87 5.34 12.77
N PRO A 35 -13.73 6.33 12.47
CA PRO A 35 -13.65 7.10 11.24
C PRO A 35 -12.32 7.86 11.18
N VAL A 36 -11.52 7.58 10.16
CA VAL A 36 -10.25 8.26 9.88
C VAL A 36 -10.07 8.49 8.39
N ILE A 37 -9.27 9.48 8.04
CA ILE A 37 -8.80 9.69 6.67
C ILE A 37 -7.57 8.81 6.45
N CYS A 38 -7.54 8.04 5.37
CA CYS A 38 -6.40 7.20 5.05
C CYS A 38 -5.21 8.07 4.58
N PRO A 39 -4.05 8.05 5.26
CA PRO A 39 -2.92 8.91 4.93
C PRO A 39 -2.28 8.56 3.57
N ILE A 40 -2.46 7.32 3.09
CA ILE A 40 -1.98 6.90 1.78
C ILE A 40 -2.89 7.46 0.67
N CYS A 41 -4.22 7.36 0.82
CA CYS A 41 -5.15 7.90 -0.17
C CYS A 41 -4.92 9.38 -0.42
N VAL A 42 -4.84 10.19 0.64
CA VAL A 42 -4.67 11.65 0.50
C VAL A 42 -3.30 12.08 -0.01
N SER A 43 -2.32 11.15 -0.08
CA SER A 43 -1.04 11.42 -0.73
C SER A 43 -1.12 11.31 -2.25
N LEU A 44 -2.21 10.77 -2.80
CA LEU A 44 -2.43 10.68 -4.24
C LEU A 44 -3.01 12.01 -4.75
N PRO A 45 -2.43 12.63 -5.79
CA PRO A 45 -2.83 13.96 -6.24
C PRO A 45 -4.26 14.03 -6.81
N TRP A 46 -4.86 12.88 -7.13
CA TRP A 46 -6.23 12.77 -7.66
C TRP A 46 -7.26 12.28 -6.63
N ALA A 47 -6.87 12.06 -5.36
CA ALA A 47 -7.79 11.56 -4.34
C ALA A 47 -8.61 12.69 -3.69
N ASP A 48 -9.84 12.37 -3.29
CA ASP A 48 -10.63 13.22 -2.40
C ASP A 48 -10.00 13.22 -0.99
N THR A 49 -9.53 14.40 -0.55
CA THR A 49 -8.85 14.58 0.74
C THR A 49 -9.80 14.42 1.93
N ASN A 50 -11.12 14.49 1.71
CA ASN A 50 -12.13 14.33 2.74
C ASN A 50 -12.71 12.90 2.81
N GLN A 51 -12.20 11.97 2.00
CA GLN A 51 -12.66 10.59 2.01
C GLN A 51 -12.33 9.88 3.34
N VAL A 52 -13.36 9.62 4.14
CA VAL A 52 -13.25 8.92 5.43
C VAL A 52 -13.47 7.41 5.25
N THR A 53 -12.64 6.60 5.91
CA THR A 53 -12.87 5.17 6.10
C THR A 53 -13.23 4.89 7.56
N ARG A 54 -14.21 3.99 7.79
CA ARG A 54 -14.62 3.58 9.14
C ARG A 54 -13.72 2.50 9.76
N ASN A 55 -13.03 1.74 8.91
CA ASN A 55 -12.10 0.69 9.32
C ASN A 55 -10.82 0.83 8.49
N LEU A 56 -9.81 1.43 9.10
CA LEU A 56 -8.53 1.66 8.43
C LEU A 56 -7.84 0.33 8.07
N VAL A 57 -7.86 -0.65 8.96
CA VAL A 57 -7.15 -1.94 8.76
C VAL A 57 -7.71 -2.67 7.54
N SER A 58 -9.04 -2.82 7.45
CA SER A 58 -9.69 -3.43 6.30
C SER A 58 -9.40 -2.65 5.02
N HIS A 59 -9.49 -1.33 5.07
CA HIS A 59 -9.20 -0.46 3.93
C HIS A 59 -7.75 -0.62 3.43
N LEU A 60 -6.76 -0.63 4.32
CA LEU A 60 -5.35 -0.82 3.96
C LEU A 60 -5.13 -2.19 3.30
N ASN A 61 -5.71 -3.26 3.86
CA ASN A 61 -5.58 -4.60 3.30
C ASN A 61 -6.24 -4.74 1.92
N LEU A 62 -7.35 -4.04 1.67
CA LEU A 62 -8.06 -4.09 0.39
C LEU A 62 -7.46 -3.20 -0.69
N ARG A 63 -6.91 -2.03 -0.32
CA ARG A 63 -6.50 -1.00 -1.29
C ARG A 63 -4.99 -0.76 -1.37
N HIS A 64 -4.25 -1.15 -0.34
CA HIS A 64 -2.84 -0.78 -0.19
C HIS A 64 -1.93 -1.95 0.22
N ARG A 65 -2.43 -3.19 0.16
CA ARG A 65 -1.63 -4.40 0.36
C ARG A 65 -0.61 -4.62 -0.75
N PHE A 66 -0.89 -4.14 -1.96
CA PHE A 66 -0.02 -4.30 -3.11
C PHE A 66 0.54 -2.94 -3.54
N ASP A 67 1.83 -2.92 -3.87
CA ASP A 67 2.50 -1.74 -4.42
C ASP A 67 2.97 -2.00 -5.85
N TYR A 68 2.35 -1.33 -6.82
CA TYR A 68 2.71 -1.49 -8.23
C TYR A 68 4.19 -1.15 -8.51
N GLY A 69 4.79 -0.23 -7.76
CA GLY A 69 6.18 0.17 -7.96
C GLY A 69 7.21 -0.89 -7.53
N GLU A 70 6.80 -1.88 -6.74
CA GLU A 70 7.66 -3.01 -6.36
C GLU A 70 7.68 -4.10 -7.43
N PHE A 71 6.54 -4.36 -8.08
CA PHE A 71 6.38 -5.50 -8.99
C PHE A 71 6.35 -5.13 -10.47
N VAL A 72 6.13 -3.87 -10.81
CA VAL A 72 6.08 -3.39 -12.20
C VAL A 72 7.26 -2.48 -12.45
N ASN A 73 8.19 -2.93 -13.29
CA ASN A 73 9.24 -2.07 -13.79
C ASN A 73 8.68 -1.16 -14.89
N LEU A 74 8.27 0.05 -14.49
CA LEU A 74 7.70 1.07 -15.39
C LEU A 74 8.66 1.54 -16.51
N GLN A 75 9.93 1.14 -16.49
CA GLN A 75 10.90 1.43 -17.55
C GLN A 75 10.87 0.40 -18.68
N LEU A 76 10.23 -0.75 -18.47
CA LEU A 76 10.06 -1.79 -19.49
C LEU A 76 8.75 -1.57 -20.25
N ASP A 77 8.76 -1.87 -21.54
CA ASP A 77 7.54 -1.94 -22.34
C ASP A 77 6.69 -3.16 -21.95
N GLU A 78 5.42 -3.15 -22.36
CA GLU A 78 4.43 -4.15 -21.99
C GLU A 78 4.83 -5.58 -22.43
N GLU A 79 5.45 -5.73 -23.59
CA GLU A 79 5.86 -7.04 -24.11
C GLU A 79 7.01 -7.61 -23.27
N ALA A 80 8.00 -6.77 -22.94
CA ALA A 80 9.08 -7.16 -22.05
C ALA A 80 8.58 -7.53 -20.64
N GLN A 81 7.61 -6.80 -20.10
CA GLN A 81 6.98 -7.13 -18.82
C GLN A 81 6.23 -8.47 -18.87
N TYR A 82 5.49 -8.73 -19.95
CA TYR A 82 4.77 -9.98 -20.14
C TYR A 82 5.73 -11.19 -20.24
N GLN A 83 6.79 -11.09 -21.05
CA GLN A 83 7.78 -12.16 -21.19
C GLN A 83 8.47 -12.48 -19.86
N ASN A 84 8.87 -11.45 -19.09
CA ASN A 84 9.44 -11.64 -17.76
C ASN A 84 8.48 -12.35 -16.82
N ALA A 85 7.20 -11.95 -16.78
CA ALA A 85 6.20 -12.59 -15.94
C ALA A 85 5.99 -14.06 -16.32
N VAL A 86 5.98 -14.39 -17.61
CA VAL A 86 5.90 -15.77 -18.10
C VAL A 86 7.13 -16.56 -17.67
N GLN A 87 8.33 -16.03 -17.84
CA GLN A 87 9.58 -16.70 -17.44
C GLN A 87 9.63 -16.97 -15.93
N GLU A 88 9.34 -15.96 -15.10
CA GLU A 88 9.29 -16.11 -13.64
C GLU A 88 8.24 -17.15 -13.21
N SER A 89 7.09 -17.21 -13.89
CA SER A 89 6.06 -18.22 -13.62
C SER A 89 6.47 -19.65 -13.98
N CYS A 90 7.35 -19.82 -14.97
CA CYS A 90 7.90 -21.12 -15.39
C CYS A 90 9.03 -21.60 -14.48
N HIS A 91 9.70 -20.68 -13.76
CA HIS A 91 10.70 -21.00 -12.75
C HIS A 91 10.01 -21.41 -11.43
N VAL A 92 9.39 -22.58 -11.41
CA VAL A 92 9.13 -23.29 -10.15
C VAL A 92 10.48 -23.70 -9.54
N ASN A 93 10.95 -22.96 -8.53
CA ASN A 93 12.11 -23.35 -7.74
C ASN A 93 11.87 -24.76 -7.14
N PHE A 94 12.76 -25.71 -7.46
CA PHE A 94 13.03 -26.88 -6.62
C PHE A 94 14.07 -26.52 -5.55
#